data_AF-A0A1M2ZMX1-F1
#
_entry.id   AF-A0A1M2ZMX1-F1
#
_cell.length_a   1.000
_cell.length_b   1.000
_cell.length_c   1.000
_cell.angle_alpha   90.00
_cell.angle_beta   90.00
_cell.angle_gamma   90.00
#
_symmetry.space_group_name_H-M   'P 1'
#
loop_
_entity.id
_entity.type
_entity.pdbx_description
1 polymer ?
#
loop_
_entity_poly.entity_id
_entity_poly.type
_entity_poly.pdbx_seq_one_letter_code
_entity_poly.pdbx_strand_id
1 'polypeptide(L)'
;MGTGCVIKIKQNGSPKEQYTVIVYGDVDGDGTISVLDLISIKRHLLKQTLLTGNSYISANVDREANGSVNVIDLLKVKKHLLKMIQIRQN
;
A
#
# COMPACT_ATOMS: atom_id res chain seq x y z
N MET A 1 -6.35 -4.33 9.98
CA MET A 1 -6.93 -3.25 9.16
C MET A 1 -5.88 -2.95 8.12
N GLY A 2 -6.09 -3.31 6.87
CA GLY A 2 -5.10 -3.13 5.81
C GLY A 2 -5.62 -2.28 4.66
N THR A 3 -4.77 -2.13 3.65
CA THR A 3 -5.09 -1.41 2.42
C THR A 3 -6.38 -1.92 1.78
N GLY A 4 -7.26 -1.00 1.41
CA GLY A 4 -8.55 -1.31 0.81
C GLY A 4 -9.68 -1.51 1.81
N CYS A 5 -9.41 -1.42 3.12
CA CYS A 5 -10.47 -1.35 4.12
C CYS A 5 -11.29 -0.06 3.94
N VAL A 6 -12.61 -0.16 3.92
CA VAL A 6 -13.52 1.00 3.78
C VAL A 6 -14.18 1.31 5.11
N ILE A 7 -13.89 2.50 5.64
CA ILE A 7 -14.51 3.05 6.83
C ILE A 7 -15.76 3.82 6.40
N LYS A 8 -16.93 3.43 6.93
CA LYS A 8 -18.21 4.09 6.66
C LYS A 8 -18.65 4.85 7.91
N ILE A 9 -18.82 6.16 7.78
CA ILE A 9 -19.33 7.00 8.87
C ILE A 9 -20.85 7.12 8.71
N LYS A 10 -21.58 6.74 9.75
CA LYS A 10 -23.05 6.91 9.83
C LYS A 10 -23.36 8.05 10.80
N GLN A 11 -24.22 8.97 10.38
CA GLN A 11 -24.80 9.99 11.25
C GLN A 11 -26.32 9.78 11.25
N ASN A 12 -26.92 9.58 12.44
CA ASN A 12 -28.35 9.28 12.60
C ASN A 12 -28.86 8.11 11.73
N GLY A 13 -28.10 7.03 11.60
CA GLY A 13 -28.51 5.82 10.86
C GLY A 13 -28.30 5.86 9.35
N SER A 14 -28.05 7.03 8.77
CA SER A 14 -27.76 7.19 7.33
C SER A 14 -26.24 7.23 7.06
N PRO A 15 -25.72 6.48 6.07
CA PRO A 15 -24.32 6.55 5.68
C PRO A 15 -24.04 7.91 5.03
N LYS A 16 -23.09 8.67 5.59
CA LYS A 16 -22.77 10.02 5.15
C LYS A 16 -21.49 10.08 4.33
N GLU A 17 -20.46 9.33 4.76
CA GLU A 17 -19.13 9.37 4.13
C GLU A 17 -18.47 7.98 4.15
N GLN A 18 -17.65 7.71 3.14
CA GLN A 18 -16.84 6.49 3.02
C GLN A 18 -15.39 6.88 2.74
N TYR A 19 -14.47 6.31 3.52
CA TYR A 19 -13.04 6.50 3.37
C TYR A 19 -12.35 5.17 3.12
N THR A 20 -11.49 5.12 2.11
CA THR A 20 -10.65 3.96 1.85
C THR A 20 -9.32 4.14 2.57
N VAL A 21 -8.98 3.18 3.42
CA VAL A 21 -7.69 3.13 4.11
C VAL A 21 -6.63 2.65 3.12
N ILE A 22 -5.53 3.38 3.07
CA ILE A 22 -4.31 2.97 2.36
C ILE A 22 -3.20 2.87 3.40
N VAL A 23 -2.58 1.70 3.48
CA VAL A 23 -1.39 1.47 4.31
C VAL A 23 -0.21 1.30 3.36
N TYR A 24 0.71 2.27 3.37
CA TYR A 24 1.89 2.26 2.50
C TYR A 24 2.78 1.07 2.84
N GLY A 25 3.08 0.24 1.85
CA GLY A 25 3.86 -0.98 1.96
C GLY A 25 3.03 -2.25 2.18
N ASP A 26 1.74 -2.13 2.53
CA ASP A 26 0.78 -3.23 2.62
C ASP A 26 -0.01 -3.28 1.32
N VAL A 27 0.48 -4.09 0.39
CA VAL A 27 0.05 -4.17 -1.00
C VAL A 27 -1.05 -5.22 -1.17
N ASP A 28 -0.99 -6.30 -0.39
CA ASP A 28 -1.99 -7.36 -0.40
C ASP A 28 -3.21 -7.05 0.50
N GLY A 29 -3.11 -6.03 1.37
CA GLY A 29 -4.22 -5.52 2.17
C GLY A 29 -4.43 -6.26 3.49
N ASP A 30 -3.47 -7.07 3.92
CA ASP A 30 -3.55 -7.83 5.18
C ASP A 30 -3.30 -6.96 6.43
N GLY A 31 -2.78 -5.74 6.25
CA GLY A 31 -2.47 -4.78 7.30
C GLY A 31 -1.07 -4.87 7.87
N THR A 32 -0.20 -5.70 7.30
CA THR A 32 1.18 -5.94 7.70
C THR A 32 2.11 -5.78 6.51
N ILE A 33 3.19 -5.01 6.68
CA ILE A 33 4.22 -4.93 5.64
C ILE A 33 5.10 -6.18 5.73
N SER A 34 4.96 -7.08 4.76
CA SER A 34 5.56 -8.41 4.76
C SER A 34 6.40 -8.70 3.50
N VAL A 35 6.97 -9.91 3.44
CA VAL A 35 7.69 -10.38 2.25
C VAL A 35 6.72 -10.62 1.07
N LEU A 36 5.44 -10.88 1.34
CA LEU A 36 4.43 -11.07 0.29
C LEU A 36 4.21 -9.77 -0.49
N ASP A 37 4.17 -8.63 0.20
CA ASP A 37 4.08 -7.30 -0.43
C ASP A 37 5.28 -7.02 -1.33
N LEU A 38 6.48 -7.34 -0.84
CA LEU A 38 7.71 -7.20 -1.61
C LEU A 38 7.67 -8.05 -2.89
N ILE A 39 7.16 -9.28 -2.81
CA ILE A 39 6.99 -10.16 -3.98
C ILE A 39 5.96 -9.57 -4.95
N SER A 40 4.86 -9.03 -4.45
CA SER A 40 3.81 -8.40 -5.26
C SER A 40 4.34 -7.18 -6.03
N ILE A 41 5.10 -6.29 -5.37
CA ILE A 41 5.78 -5.16 -6.03
C ILE A 41 6.76 -5.68 -7.08
N LYS A 42 7.58 -6.69 -6.75
CA LYS A 42 8.53 -7.28 -7.70
C LYS A 42 7.84 -7.84 -8.95
N ARG A 43 6.71 -8.54 -8.79
CA ARG A 43 5.91 -9.06 -9.91
C ARG A 43 5.35 -7.96 -10.79
N HIS A 44 4.95 -6.84 -10.20
CA HIS A 44 4.52 -5.66 -10.95
C HIS A 44 5.65 -5.07 -11.80
N LEU A 45 6.84 -4.89 -11.21
CA LEU A 45 8.02 -4.39 -11.93
C LEU A 45 8.46 -5.32 -13.07
N LEU A 46 8.31 -6.63 -12.88
CA LEU A 46 8.57 -7.64 -13.92
C LEU A 46 7.42 -7.80 -14.93
N LYS A 47 6.34 -7.00 -14.82
CA LYS A 47 5.13 -7.07 -15.66
C LYS A 47 4.46 -8.45 -15.68
N GLN A 48 4.67 -9.25 -14.62
CA GLN A 48 4.05 -10.57 -14.48
C GLN A 48 2.63 -10.47 -13.91
N THR A 49 2.42 -9.55 -12.97
CA THR A 49 1.11 -9.28 -12.37
C THR A 49 1.05 -7.80 -12.04
N LEU A 50 0.14 -7.07 -12.69
CA LEU A 50 0.05 -5.63 -12.52
C LEU A 50 -0.79 -5.29 -11.28
N LEU A 51 -0.21 -4.51 -10.37
CA LEU A 51 -0.93 -3.87 -9.28
C LEU A 51 -1.80 -2.76 -9.84
N THR A 52 -3.02 -2.64 -9.32
CA THR A 52 -4.00 -1.60 -9.70
C THR A 52 -4.72 -1.06 -8.47
N GLY A 53 -5.35 0.11 -8.60
CA GLY A 53 -6.15 0.73 -7.54
C GLY A 53 -5.37 0.91 -6.22
N ASN A 54 -5.98 0.50 -5.11
CA ASN A 54 -5.44 0.71 -3.75
C ASN A 54 -4.08 0.00 -3.55
N SER A 55 -3.90 -1.20 -4.11
CA SER A 55 -2.65 -1.94 -4.04
C SER A 55 -1.51 -1.25 -4.82
N TYR A 56 -1.84 -0.54 -5.90
CA TYR A 56 -0.86 0.28 -6.62
C TYR A 56 -0.46 1.52 -5.81
N ILE A 57 -1.43 2.18 -5.16
CA ILE A 57 -1.17 3.36 -4.32
C ILE A 57 -0.34 2.99 -3.09
N SER A 58 -0.66 1.87 -2.43
CA SER A 58 0.10 1.38 -1.26
C SER A 58 1.51 0.93 -1.63
N ALA A 59 1.73 0.44 -2.85
CA ALA A 59 3.06 0.07 -3.35
C ALA A 59 3.97 1.28 -3.62
N ASN A 60 3.42 2.46 -3.87
CA ASN A 60 4.17 3.72 -4.00
C ASN A 60 4.52 4.27 -2.61
N VAL A 61 5.52 3.68 -1.97
CA VAL A 61 5.92 3.99 -0.58
C VAL A 61 6.81 5.22 -0.49
N ASP A 62 7.43 5.63 -1.59
CA ASP A 62 8.15 6.91 -1.65
C ASP A 62 7.26 8.11 -1.95
N ARG A 63 6.01 7.86 -2.37
CA ARG A 63 4.96 8.85 -2.64
C ARG A 63 5.38 9.85 -3.70
N GLU A 64 6.04 9.37 -4.76
CA GLU A 64 6.34 10.22 -5.90
C GLU A 64 5.07 10.85 -6.47
N ALA A 65 5.14 12.13 -6.86
CA ALA A 65 4.01 12.91 -7.34
C ALA A 65 3.38 12.35 -8.63
N ASN A 66 4.16 11.60 -9.42
CA ASN A 66 3.67 10.90 -10.61
C ASN A 66 2.93 9.59 -10.29
N GLY A 67 2.96 9.14 -9.03
CA GLY A 67 2.33 7.89 -8.61
C GLY A 67 3.05 6.61 -9.04
N SER A 68 4.29 6.68 -9.53
CA SER A 68 4.95 5.53 -10.17
C SER A 68 5.49 4.53 -9.16
N VAL A 69 5.10 3.26 -9.29
CA VAL A 69 5.72 2.17 -8.52
C VAL A 69 6.99 1.72 -9.23
N ASN A 70 8.14 1.86 -8.57
CA ASN A 70 9.44 1.57 -9.17
C ASN A 70 10.38 0.78 -8.21
N VAL A 71 11.65 0.61 -8.60
CA VAL A 71 12.64 -0.16 -7.81
C VAL A 71 12.98 0.51 -6.47
N ILE A 72 12.83 1.83 -6.36
CA ILE A 72 13.04 2.60 -5.12
C ILE A 72 12.00 2.17 -4.07
N ASP A 73 10.73 1.99 -4.47
CA ASP A 73 9.68 1.48 -3.59
C ASP A 73 10.01 0.09 -3.06
N LEU A 74 10.38 -0.82 -3.96
CA LEU A 74 10.81 -2.18 -3.62
C LEU A 74 11.97 -2.15 -2.62
N LEU A 75 12.95 -1.26 -2.84
CA LEU A 75 14.10 -1.10 -1.95
C LEU A 75 13.68 -0.58 -0.57
N LYS A 76 12.75 0.37 -0.50
CA LYS A 76 12.23 0.90 0.76
C LYS A 76 11.47 -0.16 1.56
N VAL A 77 10.59 -0.93 0.91
CA VAL A 77 9.90 -2.06 1.56
C VAL A 77 10.91 -3.08 2.07
N LYS A 78 11.93 -3.45 1.28
CA LYS A 78 12.99 -4.36 1.73
C LYS A 78 13.76 -3.80 2.95
N LYS A 79 14.15 -2.52 2.93
CA LYS A 79 14.83 -1.88 4.07
C LYS A 79 13.92 -1.83 5.31
N HIS A 80 12.62 -1.68 5.12
CA HIS A 80 11.65 -1.72 6.22
C HIS A 80 11.60 -3.10 6.88
N LEU A 81 11.51 -4.17 6.08
CA LEU A 81 11.54 -5.55 6.58
C LEU A 81 12.83 -5.88 7.33
N LEU A 82 13.96 -5.31 6.88
CA LEU A 82 15.26 -5.41 7.54
C LEU A 82 15.41 -4.48 8.76
N LYS A 83 14.36 -3.74 9.14
CA LYS A 83 14.35 -2.76 10.24
C LYS A 83 15.38 -1.64 10.09
N MET A 84 15.85 -1.38 8.87
CA MET A 84 16.79 -0.31 8.58
C MET A 84 16.10 1.05 8.48
N ILE A 85 14.84 1.06 8.02
CA ILE A 85 14.00 2.25 7.93
C ILE A 85 12.57 1.94 8.37
N GLN A 86 11.79 2.97 8.66
CA GLN A 86 10.35 2.84 8.88
C GLN A 86 9.59 3.53 7.75
N ILE A 87 8.66 2.82 7.12
CA ILE A 87 7.71 3.43 6.18
C ILE A 87 6.71 4.24 6.98
N ARG A 88 6.65 5.54 6.72
CA ARG A 88 5.73 6.46 7.38
C ARG A 88 4.35 6.37 6.74
N GLN A 89 3.31 6.42 7.57
CA GLN A 89 1.90 6.38 7.14
C GLN A 89 1.24 7.77 7.16
N ASN A 90 1.92 8.77 7.73
CA ASN A 90 1.48 10.17 7.82
C ASN A 90 2.09 11.04 6.73
#